data_AF-A0A1R2CKK1-F1
#
_entry.id   AF-A0A1R2CKK1-F1
#
_cell.length_a   1.000
_cell.length_b   1.000
_cell.length_c   1.000
_cell.angle_alpha   90.00
_cell.angle_beta   90.00
_cell.angle_gamma   90.00
#
_symmetry.space_group_name_H-M   'P 1'
#
loop_
_entity.id
_entity.type
_entity.pdbx_description
1 polymer ?
#
loop_
_entity_poly.entity_id
_entity_poly.type
_entity_poly.pdbx_seq_one_letter_code
_entity_poly.pdbx_strand_id
1 'polypeptide(L)'
;METYKDNNLRPPVKCYCLIGIMVCFMATGLYFLIQSQIDPQSKEFLVVDMELISWNTTFKLLNKSEAIIYIEPNITIPLSHNNTHNWGANLEGFPAYLPMYFSNYSSLVANTTKTNIVYGQSYREYNVTVDLKLEIVNNDTIRENILYGIIIHSRHSDSSNAKVCRMSGRGYWDLKTQSCYCHYNTEKICIVINDSLHVVDWYKNGCNGKGYYKQQIVPWTNDKPYENFTQPILIEVRGESDPFVYASYNNLIEFSPSSKEYEIIGGTILALSTAILIIPGVWLYCKRKKLSIPEILSDRPYKDTI
;
A
#
# COMPACT_ATOMS: atom_id res chain seq x y z
N MET A 1 30.99 69.35 19.28
CA MET A 1 30.52 68.41 20.33
C MET A 1 29.32 67.68 19.73
N GLU A 2 29.58 66.49 19.22
CA GLU A 2 28.66 65.75 18.34
C GLU A 2 27.44 65.24 19.10
N THR A 3 26.27 65.49 18.52
CA THR A 3 24.97 64.98 18.96
C THR A 3 24.94 63.46 18.86
N TYR A 4 24.86 62.79 20.02
CA TYR A 4 24.68 61.34 20.13
C TYR A 4 23.29 60.99 19.57
N LYS A 5 23.27 60.49 18.34
CA LYS A 5 22.05 60.08 17.65
C LYS A 5 21.58 58.75 18.23
N ASP A 6 20.53 58.81 19.06
CA ASP A 6 19.88 57.64 19.64
C ASP A 6 19.23 56.83 18.50
N ASN A 7 19.98 55.86 17.98
CA ASN A 7 19.51 54.96 16.93
C ASN A 7 18.47 54.01 17.53
N ASN A 8 17.22 54.43 17.40
CA ASN A 8 16.00 53.73 17.77
C ASN A 8 16.13 52.21 17.62
N LEU A 9 16.04 51.56 18.77
CA LEU A 9 16.43 50.19 19.05
C LEU A 9 15.39 49.15 18.58
N ARG A 10 14.72 49.35 17.44
CA ARG A 10 13.74 48.36 16.95
C ARG A 10 14.46 47.32 16.07
N PRO A 11 14.28 46.01 16.32
CA PRO A 11 14.67 44.99 15.36
C PRO A 11 14.06 45.32 14.00
N PRO A 12 14.78 45.09 12.89
CA PRO A 12 14.22 45.33 11.57
C PRO A 12 12.92 44.53 11.44
N VAL A 13 11.89 45.10 10.83
CA VAL A 13 10.58 44.45 10.62
C VAL A 13 10.73 43.03 10.06
N LYS A 14 11.76 42.82 9.24
CA LYS A 14 12.18 41.52 8.69
C LYS A 14 12.49 40.44 9.76
N CYS A 15 13.08 40.80 10.91
CA CYS A 15 13.31 39.88 12.02
C CYS A 15 12.00 39.45 12.69
N TYR A 16 11.06 40.37 12.88
CA TYR A 16 9.75 40.03 13.45
C TYR A 16 8.92 39.15 12.51
N CYS A 17 8.97 39.41 11.19
CA CYS A 17 8.36 38.54 10.20
C CYS A 17 8.98 37.13 10.21
N LEU A 18 10.31 37.02 10.28
CA LEU A 18 11.00 35.73 10.33
C LEU A 18 10.65 34.95 11.61
N ILE A 19 10.60 35.63 12.76
CA ILE A 19 10.16 35.03 14.03
C ILE A 19 8.72 34.53 13.90
N GLY A 20 7.81 35.34 13.34
CA GLY A 20 6.42 34.95 13.13
C GLY A 20 6.27 33.71 12.25
N ILE A 21 6.98 33.66 11.12
CA ILE A 21 6.99 32.51 10.20
C ILE A 21 7.52 31.24 10.91
N MET A 22 8.61 31.35 11.67
CA MET A 22 9.18 30.21 12.38
C MET A 22 8.29 29.73 13.54
N VAL A 23 7.56 30.63 14.19
CA VAL A 23 6.52 30.25 15.18
C VAL A 23 5.38 29.49 14.52
N CYS A 24 4.95 29.89 13.32
CA CYS A 24 3.98 29.12 12.55
C CYS A 24 4.52 27.72 12.21
N PHE A 25 5.75 27.60 11.74
CA PHE A 25 6.36 26.29 11.49
C PHE A 25 6.50 25.44 12.76
N MET A 26 6.87 26.02 13.90
CA MET A 26 6.86 25.28 15.18
C MET A 26 5.46 24.79 15.55
N ALA A 27 4.42 25.60 15.36
CA ALA A 27 3.04 25.19 15.61
C ALA A 27 2.63 24.04 14.67
N THR A 28 3.04 24.08 13.40
CA THR A 28 2.83 22.98 12.45
C THR A 28 3.60 21.72 12.85
N GLY A 29 4.85 21.83 13.30
CA GLY A 29 5.65 20.70 13.79
C GLY A 29 5.03 20.07 15.04
N LEU A 30 4.55 20.89 15.98
CA LEU A 30 3.84 20.44 17.18
C LEU A 30 2.51 19.77 16.83
N TYR A 31 1.77 20.31 15.87
CA TYR A 31 0.55 19.68 15.35
C TYR A 31 0.84 18.27 14.83
N PHE A 32 1.89 18.09 14.03
CA PHE A 32 2.26 16.75 13.53
C PHE A 32 2.72 15.80 14.64
N LEU A 33 3.40 16.29 15.69
CA LEU A 33 3.75 15.47 16.86
C LEU A 33 2.53 15.09 17.71
N ILE A 34 1.53 15.98 17.82
CA ILE A 34 0.26 15.66 18.48
C ILE A 34 -0.52 14.63 17.64
N GLN A 35 -0.58 14.83 16.31
CA GLN A 35 -1.18 13.87 15.40
C GLN A 35 -0.42 12.53 15.38
N SER A 36 0.88 12.50 15.67
CA SER A 36 1.60 11.24 15.80
C SER A 36 1.26 10.47 17.09
N GLN A 37 0.71 11.15 18.10
CA GLN A 37 0.20 10.54 19.34
C GLN A 37 -1.28 10.17 19.26
N ILE A 38 -2.07 10.89 18.44
CA ILE A 38 -3.45 10.52 18.14
C ILE A 38 -3.38 9.39 17.11
N ASP A 39 -3.73 8.18 17.53
CA ASP A 39 -3.65 6.99 16.69
C ASP A 39 -4.33 7.22 15.32
N PRO A 40 -3.56 7.32 14.21
CA PRO A 40 -4.13 7.51 12.88
C PRO A 40 -5.03 6.34 12.48
N GLN A 41 -4.87 5.19 13.14
CA GLN A 41 -5.63 3.97 12.88
C GLN A 41 -7.03 4.01 13.49
N SER A 42 -7.36 4.93 14.41
CA SER A 42 -8.66 4.93 15.13
C SER A 42 -9.90 4.94 14.23
N LYS A 43 -9.84 5.63 13.08
CA LYS A 43 -10.95 5.65 12.11
C LYS A 43 -11.00 4.38 11.27
N GLU A 44 -9.85 3.86 10.86
CA GLU A 44 -9.74 2.63 10.06
C GLU A 44 -10.15 1.42 10.89
N PHE A 45 -9.75 1.38 12.17
CA PHE A 45 -10.20 0.42 13.16
C PHE A 45 -11.71 0.43 13.36
N LEU A 46 -12.31 1.61 13.57
CA LEU A 46 -13.77 1.71 13.74
C LEU A 46 -14.53 1.15 12.54
N VAL A 47 -14.04 1.41 11.33
CA VAL A 47 -14.66 0.91 10.10
C VAL A 47 -14.49 -0.61 9.96
N VAL A 48 -13.29 -1.13 10.24
CA VAL A 48 -13.02 -2.58 10.20
C VAL A 48 -13.77 -3.34 11.30
N ASP A 49 -13.93 -2.75 12.48
CA ASP A 49 -14.67 -3.33 13.60
C ASP A 49 -16.17 -3.50 13.29
N MET A 50 -16.77 -2.53 12.59
CA MET A 50 -18.13 -2.70 12.06
C MET A 50 -18.20 -3.86 11.06
N GLU A 51 -17.18 -4.02 10.20
CA GLU A 51 -17.14 -5.12 9.24
C GLU A 51 -16.92 -6.48 9.92
N LEU A 52 -16.27 -6.54 11.07
CA LEU A 52 -16.15 -7.79 11.84
C LEU A 52 -17.50 -8.35 12.31
N ILE A 53 -18.47 -7.48 12.55
CA ILE A 53 -19.83 -7.89 12.89
C ILE A 53 -20.48 -8.57 11.67
N SER A 54 -20.31 -7.97 10.49
CA SER A 54 -20.74 -8.54 9.20
C SER A 54 -20.07 -9.90 8.94
N TRP A 55 -18.75 -9.95 9.14
CA TRP A 55 -17.91 -11.14 8.96
C TRP A 55 -18.41 -12.35 9.75
N ASN A 56 -18.91 -12.19 10.97
CA ASN A 56 -19.41 -13.32 11.76
C ASN A 56 -20.55 -14.08 11.05
N THR A 57 -21.36 -13.38 10.26
CA THR A 57 -22.43 -13.99 9.46
C THR A 57 -21.85 -14.73 8.27
N THR A 58 -21.00 -14.08 7.50
CA THR A 58 -20.29 -14.66 6.34
C THR A 58 -19.43 -15.86 6.74
N PHE A 59 -18.73 -15.78 7.86
CA PHE A 59 -17.93 -16.86 8.43
C PHE A 59 -18.78 -18.11 8.65
N LYS A 60 -19.94 -17.97 9.32
CA LYS A 60 -20.85 -19.10 9.57
C LYS A 60 -21.41 -19.67 8.28
N LEU A 61 -21.67 -18.82 7.30
CA LEU A 61 -22.13 -19.21 5.97
C LEU A 61 -21.06 -20.05 5.26
N LEU A 62 -19.83 -19.54 5.14
CA LEU A 62 -18.70 -20.21 4.48
C LEU A 62 -18.30 -21.51 5.18
N ASN A 63 -18.30 -21.53 6.52
CA ASN A 63 -17.95 -22.71 7.30
C ASN A 63 -18.93 -23.90 7.09
N LYS A 64 -20.17 -23.61 6.66
CA LYS A 64 -21.17 -24.62 6.30
C LYS A 64 -21.28 -24.86 4.79
N SER A 65 -20.47 -24.16 4.01
CA SER A 65 -20.50 -24.24 2.57
C SER A 65 -19.34 -25.07 2.04
N GLU A 66 -19.52 -25.65 0.87
CA GLU A 66 -18.48 -26.29 0.09
C GLU A 66 -18.34 -25.54 -1.24
N ALA A 67 -17.11 -25.42 -1.76
CA ALA A 67 -16.86 -24.74 -3.02
C ALA A 67 -16.15 -25.69 -4.01
N ILE A 68 -16.67 -25.74 -5.24
CA ILE A 68 -16.17 -26.62 -6.29
C ILE A 68 -16.03 -25.81 -7.57
N ILE A 69 -14.87 -25.92 -8.22
CA ILE A 69 -14.64 -25.32 -9.53
C ILE A 69 -14.74 -26.39 -10.60
N TYR A 70 -15.49 -26.11 -11.66
CA TYR A 70 -15.61 -26.91 -12.86
C TYR A 70 -14.86 -26.19 -13.97
N ILE A 71 -13.80 -26.84 -14.48
CA ILE A 71 -13.11 -26.40 -15.70
C ILE A 71 -13.88 -26.89 -16.91
N GLU A 72 -14.35 -28.13 -16.83
CA GLU A 72 -15.23 -28.79 -17.78
C GLU A 72 -16.26 -29.59 -16.98
N PRO A 73 -17.37 -30.04 -17.58
CA PRO A 73 -18.40 -30.81 -16.87
C PRO A 73 -17.84 -32.05 -16.12
N ASN A 74 -16.72 -32.58 -16.59
CA ASN A 74 -16.10 -33.80 -16.05
C ASN A 74 -14.83 -33.53 -15.22
N ILE A 75 -14.37 -32.28 -15.11
CA ILE A 75 -13.13 -31.92 -14.41
C ILE A 75 -13.45 -30.93 -13.30
N THR A 76 -13.45 -31.44 -12.07
CA THR A 76 -13.76 -30.69 -10.86
C THR A 76 -12.54 -30.49 -9.98
N ILE A 77 -12.41 -29.30 -9.40
CA ILE A 77 -11.42 -28.96 -8.38
C ILE A 77 -12.20 -28.61 -7.11
N PRO A 78 -12.25 -29.51 -6.11
CA PRO A 78 -12.82 -29.16 -4.81
C PRO A 78 -11.89 -28.15 -4.13
N LEU A 79 -12.46 -27.14 -3.48
CA LEU A 79 -11.71 -26.17 -2.69
C LEU A 79 -11.94 -26.45 -1.21
N SER A 80 -10.86 -26.52 -0.44
CA SER A 80 -10.91 -26.81 1.00
C SER A 80 -10.89 -25.53 1.82
N HIS A 81 -11.54 -25.53 2.98
CA HIS A 81 -11.45 -24.44 3.95
C HIS A 81 -9.99 -24.21 4.38
N ASN A 82 -9.62 -22.94 4.51
CA ASN A 82 -8.29 -22.51 4.90
C ASN A 82 -8.39 -21.28 5.81
N ASN A 83 -7.63 -21.34 6.91
CA ASN A 83 -7.63 -20.34 7.98
C ASN A 83 -6.22 -19.78 8.25
N THR A 84 -5.29 -19.91 7.29
CA THR A 84 -3.87 -19.55 7.51
C THR A 84 -3.56 -18.06 7.41
N HIS A 85 -4.49 -17.24 6.90
CA HIS A 85 -4.24 -15.81 6.66
C HIS A 85 -4.50 -14.94 7.89
N ASN A 86 -3.52 -14.81 8.78
CA ASN A 86 -3.61 -13.96 9.96
C ASN A 86 -3.27 -12.50 9.64
N TRP A 87 -4.18 -11.79 8.98
CA TRP A 87 -4.04 -10.36 8.72
C TRP A 87 -4.38 -9.55 10.00
N GLY A 88 -3.58 -8.53 10.32
CA GLY A 88 -3.78 -7.65 11.48
C GLY A 88 -3.49 -8.24 12.87
N ALA A 89 -3.28 -9.56 13.00
CA ALA A 89 -3.16 -10.26 14.29
C ALA A 89 -1.97 -9.86 15.18
N ASN A 90 -0.98 -9.14 14.65
CA ASN A 90 0.24 -8.75 15.37
C ASN A 90 0.27 -7.26 15.76
N LEU A 91 -0.82 -6.52 15.51
CA LEU A 91 -0.93 -5.10 15.86
C LEU A 91 -1.67 -4.94 17.19
N GLU A 92 -1.07 -4.21 18.13
CA GLU A 92 -1.69 -3.92 19.42
C GLU A 92 -2.98 -3.10 19.20
N GLY A 93 -4.10 -3.56 19.76
CA GLY A 93 -5.41 -2.93 19.56
C GLY A 93 -6.16 -3.33 18.28
N PHE A 94 -5.53 -4.07 17.36
CA PHE A 94 -6.23 -4.58 16.18
C PHE A 94 -7.15 -5.75 16.58
N PRO A 95 -8.45 -5.70 16.21
CA PRO A 95 -9.37 -6.76 16.57
C PRO A 95 -8.98 -8.05 15.84
N ALA A 96 -8.55 -9.05 16.62
CA ALA A 96 -8.22 -10.36 16.09
C ALA A 96 -9.46 -10.98 15.45
N TYR A 97 -9.32 -11.44 14.20
CA TYR A 97 -10.40 -12.13 13.51
C TYR A 97 -9.89 -13.48 12.97
N LEU A 98 -10.81 -14.43 12.90
CA LEU A 98 -10.53 -15.75 12.37
C LEU A 98 -10.80 -15.73 10.85
N PRO A 99 -9.76 -15.85 10.00
CA PRO A 99 -9.94 -15.96 8.55
C PRO A 99 -10.64 -17.27 8.18
N MET A 100 -11.44 -17.23 7.12
CA MET A 100 -12.09 -18.41 6.53
C MET A 100 -12.25 -18.19 5.03
N TYR A 101 -11.63 -19.03 4.23
CA TYR A 101 -11.77 -18.97 2.79
C TYR A 101 -11.57 -20.34 2.16
N PHE A 102 -12.02 -20.51 0.94
CA PHE A 102 -11.77 -21.74 0.19
C PHE A 102 -10.48 -21.61 -0.60
N SER A 103 -9.64 -22.64 -0.57
CA SER A 103 -8.42 -22.65 -1.38
C SER A 103 -8.01 -24.04 -1.85
N ASN A 104 -7.37 -24.10 -3.01
CA ASN A 104 -6.65 -25.29 -3.48
C ASN A 104 -5.56 -24.90 -4.49
N TYR A 105 -4.50 -25.70 -4.56
CA TYR A 105 -3.51 -25.65 -5.64
C TYR A 105 -3.87 -26.67 -6.71
N SER A 106 -4.21 -26.21 -7.91
CA SER A 106 -4.56 -27.12 -9.01
C SER A 106 -4.26 -26.51 -10.38
N SER A 107 -4.08 -27.36 -11.40
CA SER A 107 -3.95 -26.89 -12.78
C SER A 107 -5.34 -26.53 -13.32
N LEU A 108 -5.46 -25.32 -13.88
CA LEU A 108 -6.67 -24.88 -14.58
C LEU A 108 -6.74 -25.37 -16.04
N VAL A 109 -5.68 -26.02 -16.52
CA VAL A 109 -5.62 -26.58 -17.87
C VAL A 109 -5.32 -28.08 -17.80
N ALA A 110 -6.23 -28.86 -18.36
CA ALA A 110 -6.03 -30.26 -18.71
C ALA A 110 -5.91 -30.40 -20.24
N ASN A 111 -5.53 -31.59 -20.73
CA ASN A 111 -5.34 -31.84 -22.17
C ASN A 111 -6.58 -31.54 -23.03
N THR A 112 -7.79 -31.59 -22.44
CA THR A 112 -9.05 -31.33 -23.14
C THR A 112 -9.55 -29.89 -23.01
N THR A 113 -8.99 -29.13 -22.06
CA THR A 113 -9.48 -27.79 -21.72
C THR A 113 -9.37 -26.83 -22.89
N LYS A 114 -10.51 -26.27 -23.30
CA LYS A 114 -10.54 -25.19 -24.31
C LYS A 114 -9.95 -23.91 -23.72
N THR A 115 -8.85 -23.46 -24.29
CA THR A 115 -8.26 -22.15 -23.99
C THR A 115 -8.53 -21.18 -25.13
N ASN A 116 -8.73 -19.91 -24.80
CA ASN A 116 -8.89 -18.83 -25.76
C ASN A 116 -7.65 -17.92 -25.71
N ILE A 117 -7.19 -17.46 -26.87
CA ILE A 117 -6.11 -16.47 -26.95
C ILE A 117 -6.74 -15.12 -27.30
N VAL A 118 -6.62 -14.17 -26.37
CA VAL A 118 -7.08 -12.80 -26.54
C VAL A 118 -5.88 -11.92 -26.80
N TYR A 119 -5.74 -11.43 -28.03
CA TYR A 119 -4.67 -10.53 -28.42
C TYR A 119 -4.93 -9.10 -27.92
N GLY A 120 -3.87 -8.42 -27.51
CA GLY A 120 -3.89 -7.01 -27.16
C GLY A 120 -3.85 -6.11 -28.41
N GLN A 121 -3.28 -4.91 -28.27
CA GLN A 121 -3.10 -3.98 -29.38
C GLN A 121 -2.08 -4.49 -30.42
N SER A 122 -1.15 -5.35 -30.00
CA SER A 122 -0.15 -6.00 -30.85
C SER A 122 -0.38 -7.51 -30.85
N TYR A 123 -0.17 -8.16 -31.99
CA TYR A 123 -0.20 -9.63 -32.11
C TYR A 123 0.86 -10.33 -31.22
N ARG A 124 1.85 -9.58 -30.73
CA ARG A 124 2.88 -10.07 -29.81
C ARG A 124 2.45 -10.03 -28.35
N GLU A 125 1.38 -9.34 -28.03
CA GLU A 125 0.83 -9.26 -26.69
C GLU A 125 -0.49 -10.03 -26.65
N TYR A 126 -0.60 -10.97 -25.73
CA TYR A 126 -1.79 -11.80 -25.64
C TYR A 126 -1.99 -12.34 -24.22
N ASN A 127 -3.25 -12.61 -23.91
CA ASN A 127 -3.65 -13.36 -22.74
C ASN A 127 -4.21 -14.70 -23.19
N VAL A 128 -3.81 -15.77 -22.51
CA VAL A 128 -4.44 -17.07 -22.64
C VAL A 128 -5.43 -17.19 -21.49
N THR A 129 -6.68 -17.46 -21.83
CA THR A 129 -7.79 -17.46 -20.88
C THR A 129 -8.57 -18.76 -20.91
N VAL A 130 -9.19 -19.08 -19.78
CA VAL A 130 -10.11 -20.21 -19.60
C VAL A 130 -11.39 -19.71 -18.94
N ASP A 131 -12.52 -20.32 -19.29
CA ASP A 131 -13.79 -20.08 -18.62
C ASP A 131 -14.01 -21.14 -17.54
N LEU A 132 -14.48 -20.72 -16.37
CA LEU A 132 -14.67 -21.60 -15.21
C LEU A 132 -16.10 -21.46 -14.69
N LYS A 133 -16.65 -22.52 -14.11
CA LYS A 133 -17.87 -22.47 -13.31
C LYS A 133 -17.51 -22.72 -11.85
N LEU A 134 -17.87 -21.81 -10.97
CA LEU A 134 -17.74 -21.94 -9.52
C LEU A 134 -19.12 -22.28 -8.95
N GLU A 135 -19.21 -23.41 -8.26
CA GLU A 135 -20.38 -23.80 -7.50
C GLU A 135 -20.09 -23.71 -6.01
N ILE A 136 -21.01 -23.09 -5.28
CA ILE A 136 -20.98 -23.05 -3.82
C ILE A 136 -22.24 -23.71 -3.31
N VAL A 137 -22.06 -24.79 -2.54
CA VAL A 137 -23.13 -25.59 -1.98
C VAL A 137 -23.30 -25.21 -0.51
N ASN A 138 -24.50 -24.82 -0.10
CA ASN A 138 -24.83 -24.49 1.28
C ASN A 138 -26.21 -25.04 1.64
N ASN A 139 -26.27 -25.98 2.60
CA ASN A 139 -27.51 -26.59 3.09
C ASN A 139 -28.50 -26.93 1.94
N ASP A 140 -28.03 -27.71 0.97
CA ASP A 140 -28.79 -28.16 -0.23
C ASP A 140 -29.14 -27.07 -1.26
N THR A 141 -28.73 -25.82 -1.05
CA THR A 141 -28.79 -24.77 -2.07
C THR A 141 -27.48 -24.72 -2.86
N ILE A 142 -27.58 -24.79 -4.19
CA ILE A 142 -26.43 -24.68 -5.10
C ILE A 142 -26.45 -23.29 -5.72
N ARG A 143 -25.35 -22.55 -5.55
CA ARG A 143 -25.12 -21.25 -6.18
C ARG A 143 -24.06 -21.38 -7.25
N GLU A 144 -24.50 -21.19 -8.49
CA GLU A 144 -23.64 -21.27 -9.66
C GLU A 144 -23.17 -19.88 -10.07
N ASN A 145 -21.87 -19.76 -10.34
CA ASN A 145 -21.23 -18.54 -10.82
C ASN A 145 -20.36 -18.88 -12.02
N ILE A 146 -20.58 -18.20 -13.15
CA ILE A 146 -19.78 -18.41 -14.36
C ILE A 146 -18.74 -17.29 -14.46
N LEU A 147 -17.47 -17.69 -14.53
CA LEU A 147 -16.31 -16.82 -14.61
C LEU A 147 -15.71 -16.91 -16.00
N TYR A 148 -15.90 -15.86 -16.79
CA TYR A 148 -15.38 -15.80 -18.15
C TYR A 148 -14.00 -15.16 -18.21
N GLY A 149 -13.14 -15.70 -19.08
CA GLY A 149 -11.86 -15.07 -19.44
C GLY A 149 -10.84 -15.04 -18.30
N ILE A 150 -10.77 -16.08 -17.46
CA ILE A 150 -9.78 -16.18 -16.39
C ILE A 150 -8.39 -16.35 -17.00
N ILE A 151 -7.48 -15.42 -16.70
CA ILE A 151 -6.13 -15.38 -17.27
C ILE A 151 -5.25 -16.42 -16.59
N ILE A 152 -4.74 -17.37 -17.37
CA ILE A 152 -3.81 -18.40 -16.92
C ILE A 152 -2.37 -18.11 -17.35
N HIS A 153 -2.22 -17.38 -18.45
CA HIS A 153 -0.93 -16.97 -18.98
C HIS A 153 -1.06 -15.63 -19.70
N SER A 154 -0.02 -14.81 -19.65
CA SER A 154 0.08 -13.60 -20.46
C SER A 154 1.45 -13.47 -21.11
N ARG A 155 1.48 -12.83 -22.27
CA ARG A 155 2.68 -12.30 -22.91
C ARG A 155 2.47 -10.82 -23.11
N HIS A 156 3.35 -10.00 -22.56
CA HIS A 156 3.30 -8.55 -22.75
C HIS A 156 4.70 -7.95 -22.78
N SER A 157 4.81 -6.72 -23.27
CA SER A 157 6.05 -5.97 -23.24
C SER A 157 6.41 -5.57 -21.81
N ASP A 158 7.69 -5.77 -21.46
CA ASP A 158 8.29 -5.29 -20.23
C ASP A 158 9.18 -4.08 -20.54
N SER A 159 9.23 -3.13 -19.61
CA SER A 159 10.00 -1.87 -19.72
C SER A 159 11.52 -2.06 -19.61
N SER A 160 11.98 -3.30 -19.56
CA SER A 160 13.39 -3.68 -19.48
C SER A 160 14.17 -3.36 -20.76
N ASN A 161 15.40 -2.87 -20.61
CA ASN A 161 16.30 -2.63 -21.75
C ASN A 161 16.84 -3.95 -22.35
N ALA A 162 17.43 -3.87 -23.55
CA ALA A 162 17.95 -5.03 -24.28
C ALA A 162 18.96 -5.87 -23.50
N LYS A 163 19.84 -5.22 -22.72
CA LYS A 163 20.86 -5.91 -21.93
C LYS A 163 20.22 -6.69 -20.79
N VAL A 164 19.30 -6.08 -20.05
CA VAL A 164 18.56 -6.72 -18.95
C VAL A 164 17.73 -7.87 -19.50
N CYS A 165 16.93 -7.63 -20.53
CA CYS A 165 16.07 -8.63 -21.17
C CYS A 165 16.83 -9.92 -21.53
N ARG A 166 17.98 -9.77 -22.20
CA ARG A 166 18.81 -10.89 -22.67
C ARG A 166 19.60 -11.55 -21.54
N MET A 167 20.20 -10.77 -20.65
CA MET A 167 21.07 -11.31 -19.59
C MET A 167 20.29 -11.96 -18.46
N SER A 168 19.07 -11.51 -18.17
CA SER A 168 18.25 -12.10 -17.10
C SER A 168 17.57 -13.39 -17.55
N GLY A 169 17.56 -13.71 -18.84
CA GLY A 169 16.84 -14.86 -19.40
C GLY A 169 15.32 -14.78 -19.19
N ARG A 170 14.78 -13.57 -18.97
CA ARG A 170 13.39 -13.35 -18.57
C ARG A 170 12.44 -13.05 -19.73
N GLY A 171 12.99 -12.74 -20.90
CA GLY A 171 12.18 -12.41 -22.07
C GLY A 171 12.97 -12.45 -23.37
N TYR A 172 12.24 -12.28 -24.46
CA TYR A 172 12.75 -12.18 -25.82
C TYR A 172 12.81 -10.72 -26.24
N TRP A 173 14.00 -10.25 -26.64
CA TRP A 173 14.19 -8.89 -27.17
C TRP A 173 13.88 -8.84 -28.67
N ASP A 174 12.82 -8.14 -29.05
CA ASP A 174 12.51 -7.88 -30.45
C ASP A 174 13.23 -6.64 -30.96
N LEU A 175 14.01 -6.80 -32.03
CA LEU A 175 14.72 -5.70 -32.68
C LEU A 175 13.78 -4.73 -33.41
N LYS A 176 12.60 -5.20 -33.87
CA LYS A 176 11.65 -4.38 -34.63
C LYS A 176 10.91 -3.40 -33.74
N THR A 177 10.38 -3.87 -32.62
CA THR A 177 9.63 -3.04 -31.67
C THR A 177 10.50 -2.44 -30.56
N GLN A 178 11.80 -2.77 -30.54
CA GLN A 178 12.74 -2.35 -29.50
C GLN A 178 12.21 -2.59 -28.09
N SER A 179 11.54 -3.72 -27.89
CA SER A 179 10.85 -4.07 -26.65
C SER A 179 11.23 -5.47 -26.18
N CYS A 180 11.25 -5.67 -24.87
CA CYS A 180 11.39 -6.99 -24.26
C CYS A 180 10.02 -7.61 -24.10
N TYR A 181 9.78 -8.79 -24.68
CA TYR A 181 8.54 -9.54 -24.46
C TYR A 181 8.77 -10.64 -23.44
N CYS A 182 8.01 -10.59 -22.35
CA CYS A 182 8.10 -11.54 -21.26
C CYS A 182 6.83 -12.39 -21.19
N HIS A 183 7.00 -13.63 -20.76
CA HIS A 183 5.92 -14.58 -20.52
C HIS A 183 5.64 -14.66 -19.02
N TYR A 184 4.37 -14.72 -18.66
CA TYR A 184 3.93 -14.71 -17.27
C TYR A 184 2.90 -15.81 -17.06
N ASN A 185 3.14 -16.68 -16.08
CA ASN A 185 2.16 -17.66 -15.65
C ASN A 185 1.41 -17.13 -14.43
N THR A 186 0.11 -17.35 -14.41
CA THR A 186 -0.69 -17.03 -13.24
C THR A 186 -0.34 -17.99 -12.11
N GLU A 187 0.08 -17.45 -10.97
CA GLU A 187 0.49 -18.20 -9.77
C GLU A 187 -0.69 -18.33 -8.80
N LYS A 188 -1.50 -17.27 -8.70
CA LYS A 188 -2.63 -17.19 -7.77
C LYS A 188 -3.80 -16.47 -8.42
N ILE A 189 -5.02 -16.94 -8.16
CA ILE A 189 -6.29 -16.29 -8.48
C ILE A 189 -7.06 -16.11 -7.18
N CYS A 190 -7.69 -14.96 -6.98
CA CYS A 190 -8.54 -14.68 -5.84
C CYS A 190 -9.89 -14.13 -6.31
N ILE A 191 -10.94 -14.89 -6.05
CA ILE A 191 -12.33 -14.60 -6.41
C ILE A 191 -13.05 -14.13 -5.15
N VAL A 192 -13.85 -13.08 -5.27
CA VAL A 192 -14.63 -12.53 -4.17
C VAL A 192 -16.11 -12.85 -4.38
N ILE A 193 -16.78 -13.28 -3.33
CA ILE A 193 -18.22 -13.57 -3.31
C ILE A 193 -18.94 -12.76 -2.25
N ASN A 194 -20.20 -12.43 -2.46
CA ASN A 194 -21.04 -11.76 -1.47
C ASN A 194 -21.65 -12.75 -0.47
N ASP A 195 -22.39 -12.21 0.51
CA ASP A 195 -23.14 -13.00 1.50
C ASP A 195 -24.27 -13.84 0.90
N SER A 196 -24.64 -13.59 -0.35
CA SER A 196 -25.57 -14.43 -1.13
C SER A 196 -24.85 -15.51 -1.96
N LEU A 197 -23.52 -15.65 -1.78
CA LEU A 197 -22.64 -16.59 -2.48
C LEU A 197 -22.54 -16.37 -4.00
N HIS A 198 -22.82 -15.15 -4.45
CA HIS A 198 -22.59 -14.72 -5.83
C HIS A 198 -21.24 -14.03 -5.96
N VAL A 199 -20.56 -14.26 -7.09
CA VAL A 199 -19.35 -13.49 -7.43
C VAL A 199 -19.73 -12.03 -7.61
N VAL A 200 -19.02 -11.15 -6.90
CA VAL A 200 -19.29 -9.71 -6.93
C VAL A 200 -18.84 -9.09 -8.25
N ASP A 201 -19.52 -8.06 -8.74
CA ASP A 201 -19.19 -7.42 -10.04
C ASP A 201 -17.75 -6.87 -10.08
N TRP A 202 -17.25 -6.42 -8.92
CA TRP A 202 -15.91 -5.87 -8.77
C TRP A 202 -14.84 -6.94 -8.51
N TYR A 203 -15.14 -8.24 -8.61
CA TYR A 203 -14.20 -9.33 -8.28
C TYR A 203 -12.85 -9.21 -9.01
N LYS A 204 -12.81 -8.54 -10.16
CA LYS A 204 -11.58 -8.26 -10.92
C LYS A 204 -10.54 -7.44 -10.15
N ASN A 205 -10.95 -6.70 -9.12
CA ASN A 205 -10.03 -6.02 -8.20
C ASN A 205 -9.30 -7.00 -7.27
N GLY A 206 -9.79 -8.24 -7.18
CA GLY A 206 -9.25 -9.30 -6.35
C GLY A 206 -9.38 -9.04 -4.87
N CYS A 207 -8.86 -9.97 -4.08
CA CYS A 207 -8.97 -9.92 -2.62
C CYS A 207 -8.02 -8.91 -1.97
N ASN A 208 -6.97 -8.47 -2.68
CA ASN A 208 -5.96 -7.53 -2.17
C ASN A 208 -6.07 -6.14 -2.82
N GLY A 209 -7.13 -5.86 -3.57
CA GLY A 209 -7.36 -4.59 -4.28
C GLY A 209 -6.40 -4.32 -5.45
N LYS A 210 -5.48 -5.24 -5.77
CA LYS A 210 -4.45 -5.07 -6.82
C LYS A 210 -4.71 -5.91 -8.08
N GLY A 211 -5.84 -6.60 -8.14
CA GLY A 211 -6.22 -7.49 -9.23
C GLY A 211 -6.58 -8.89 -8.73
N TYR A 212 -7.45 -9.56 -9.47
CA TYR A 212 -7.93 -10.92 -9.15
C TYR A 212 -6.89 -12.02 -9.37
N TYR A 213 -5.74 -11.72 -9.96
CA TYR A 213 -4.68 -12.71 -10.18
C TYR A 213 -3.30 -12.11 -9.96
N LYS A 214 -2.36 -12.98 -9.59
CA LYS A 214 -0.93 -12.67 -9.48
C LYS A 214 -0.19 -13.55 -10.49
N GLN A 215 0.74 -12.95 -11.23
CA GLN A 215 1.57 -13.70 -12.17
C GLN A 215 3.04 -13.68 -11.77
N GLN A 216 3.74 -14.70 -12.26
CA GLN A 216 5.18 -14.84 -12.14
C GLN A 216 5.81 -14.94 -13.52
N ILE A 217 6.95 -14.28 -13.70
CA ILE A 217 7.74 -14.33 -14.93
C ILE A 217 8.26 -15.75 -15.15
N VAL A 218 8.09 -16.24 -16.37
CA VAL A 218 8.65 -17.51 -16.84
C VAL A 218 9.94 -17.22 -17.59
N PRO A 219 11.05 -17.90 -17.27
CA PRO A 219 12.27 -17.80 -18.06
C PRO A 219 12.01 -18.24 -19.51
N TRP A 220 12.14 -17.31 -20.44
CA TRP A 220 11.87 -17.55 -21.85
C TRP A 220 12.73 -16.62 -22.71
N THR A 221 13.53 -17.18 -23.62
CA THR A 221 14.57 -16.43 -24.36
C THR A 221 14.35 -16.40 -25.86
N ASN A 222 13.26 -17.00 -26.36
CA ASN A 222 12.96 -17.12 -27.78
C ASN A 222 11.57 -16.51 -28.12
N ASP A 223 11.30 -16.28 -29.41
CA ASP A 223 10.04 -15.69 -29.87
C ASP A 223 8.90 -16.72 -30.04
N LYS A 224 9.14 -17.99 -29.67
CA LYS A 224 8.12 -19.03 -29.85
C LYS A 224 6.96 -18.80 -28.87
N PRO A 225 5.74 -19.18 -29.25
CA PRO A 225 4.62 -19.18 -28.32
C PRO A 225 4.91 -20.12 -27.15
N TYR A 226 4.38 -19.75 -25.99
CA TYR A 226 4.39 -20.62 -24.81
C TYR A 226 3.25 -21.62 -24.92
N GLU A 227 3.54 -22.91 -24.68
CA GLU A 227 2.58 -24.00 -24.91
C GLU A 227 2.23 -24.79 -23.63
N ASN A 228 3.00 -24.63 -22.55
CA ASN A 228 2.81 -25.44 -21.35
C ASN A 228 2.01 -24.71 -20.26
N PHE A 229 0.69 -24.79 -20.35
CA PHE A 229 -0.22 -24.13 -19.40
C PHE A 229 -0.63 -24.99 -18.20
N THR A 230 -0.01 -26.16 -17.99
CA THR A 230 -0.43 -27.14 -16.97
C THR A 230 0.09 -26.84 -15.55
N GLN A 231 0.58 -25.63 -15.32
CA GLN A 231 1.15 -25.26 -14.03
C GLN A 231 0.06 -25.11 -12.97
N PRO A 232 0.31 -25.58 -11.74
CA PRO A 232 -0.65 -25.43 -10.65
C PRO A 232 -0.79 -23.96 -10.25
N ILE A 233 -2.03 -23.53 -10.09
CA ILE A 233 -2.43 -22.18 -9.70
C ILE A 233 -3.12 -22.28 -8.33
N LEU A 234 -2.75 -21.39 -7.40
CA LEU A 234 -3.48 -21.24 -6.14
C LEU A 234 -4.79 -20.52 -6.42
N ILE A 235 -5.91 -21.19 -6.22
CA ILE A 235 -7.22 -20.58 -6.35
C ILE A 235 -7.75 -20.30 -4.95
N GLU A 236 -8.15 -19.06 -4.69
CA GLU A 236 -8.78 -18.63 -3.45
C GLU A 236 -10.17 -18.06 -3.73
N VAL A 237 -11.14 -18.41 -2.90
CA VAL A 237 -12.47 -17.81 -2.90
C VAL A 237 -12.75 -17.24 -1.51
N ARG A 238 -12.99 -15.92 -1.43
CA ARG A 238 -13.19 -15.19 -0.17
C ARG A 238 -14.53 -14.45 -0.17
N GLY A 239 -15.11 -14.27 1.02
CA GLY A 239 -16.27 -13.40 1.20
C GLY A 239 -15.88 -11.92 1.07
N GLU A 240 -16.78 -11.09 0.56
CA GLU A 240 -16.58 -9.64 0.48
C GLU A 240 -16.43 -8.98 1.86
N SER A 241 -17.13 -9.54 2.84
CA SER A 241 -17.09 -9.14 4.25
C SER A 241 -15.88 -9.72 5.00
N ASP A 242 -14.97 -10.46 4.34
CA ASP A 242 -13.68 -10.83 4.96
C ASP A 242 -12.94 -9.52 5.28
N PRO A 243 -12.58 -9.24 6.55
CA PRO A 243 -11.90 -8.02 6.93
C PRO A 243 -10.66 -7.69 6.08
N PHE A 244 -9.91 -8.70 5.63
CA PHE A 244 -8.79 -8.50 4.71
C PHE A 244 -9.24 -8.01 3.34
N VAL A 245 -10.30 -8.59 2.78
CA VAL A 245 -10.85 -8.21 1.47
C VAL A 245 -11.45 -6.82 1.55
N TYR A 246 -12.26 -6.56 2.57
CA TYR A 246 -12.88 -5.26 2.80
C TYR A 246 -11.83 -4.16 2.98
N ALA A 247 -10.83 -4.39 3.84
CA ALA A 247 -9.77 -3.41 4.05
C ALA A 247 -8.97 -3.19 2.77
N SER A 248 -8.74 -4.25 1.99
CA SER A 248 -8.03 -4.14 0.73
C SER A 248 -8.77 -3.36 -0.34
N TYR A 249 -10.07 -3.60 -0.46
CA TYR A 249 -10.92 -2.88 -1.39
C TYR A 249 -11.01 -1.39 -1.05
N ASN A 250 -11.07 -1.06 0.26
CA ASN A 250 -11.20 0.30 0.74
C ASN A 250 -9.86 1.02 0.98
N ASN A 251 -8.73 0.43 0.55
CA ASN A 251 -7.37 0.96 0.76
C ASN A 251 -7.03 1.21 2.24
N LEU A 252 -7.58 0.41 3.14
CA LEU A 252 -7.28 0.44 4.59
C LEU A 252 -6.08 -0.45 4.94
N ILE A 253 -5.37 -1.03 3.96
CA ILE A 253 -4.31 -2.04 4.20
C ILE A 253 -3.03 -1.42 4.80
N GLU A 254 -2.90 -0.11 4.76
CA GLU A 254 -1.78 0.62 5.35
C GLU A 254 -2.00 0.83 6.86
N PHE A 255 -2.24 -0.26 7.60
CA PHE A 255 -2.02 -0.29 9.04
C PHE A 255 -0.52 -0.19 9.30
N SER A 256 0.06 0.99 9.09
CA SER A 256 1.41 1.28 9.55
C SER A 256 1.34 1.32 11.08
N PRO A 257 2.01 0.41 11.82
CA PRO A 257 2.08 0.46 13.28
C PRO A 257 2.75 1.74 13.79
N SER A 258 3.25 2.60 12.90
CA SER A 258 4.04 3.73 13.29
C SER A 258 3.52 5.00 12.62
N SER A 259 2.97 5.86 13.45
CA SER A 259 2.92 7.31 13.24
C SER A 259 4.33 7.95 13.13
N LYS A 260 5.37 7.14 12.98
CA LYS A 260 6.78 7.52 12.91
C LYS A 260 7.06 8.47 11.77
N GLU A 261 6.31 8.41 10.67
CA GLU A 261 6.42 9.42 9.61
C GLU A 261 5.96 10.80 10.10
N TYR A 262 4.81 10.88 10.79
CA TYR A 262 4.35 12.11 11.44
C TYR A 262 5.30 12.57 12.56
N GLU A 263 5.88 11.62 13.31
CA GLU A 263 6.89 11.90 14.33
C GLU A 263 8.18 12.46 13.71
N ILE A 264 8.67 11.86 12.63
CA ILE A 264 9.85 12.32 11.88
C ILE A 264 9.55 13.69 11.28
N ILE A 265 8.43 13.88 10.58
CA ILE A 265 8.05 15.16 9.97
C ILE A 265 7.92 16.24 11.05
N GLY A 266 7.14 15.97 12.10
CA GLY A 266 6.92 16.90 13.21
C GLY A 266 8.22 17.25 13.94
N GLY A 267 9.02 16.25 14.27
CA GLY A 267 10.33 16.41 14.90
C GLY A 267 11.30 17.22 14.05
N THR A 268 11.36 16.97 12.73
CA THR A 268 12.26 17.66 11.80
C THR A 268 11.86 19.13 11.65
N ILE A 269 10.56 19.42 11.47
CA ILE A 269 10.05 20.79 11.37
C ILE A 269 10.33 21.57 12.66
N LEU A 270 10.08 20.96 13.82
CA LEU A 270 10.28 21.59 15.12
C LEU A 270 11.77 21.83 15.42
N ALA A 271 12.64 20.87 15.11
CA ALA A 271 14.09 20.99 15.28
C ALA A 271 14.69 22.08 14.37
N LEU A 272 14.30 22.13 13.09
CA LEU A 272 14.77 23.16 12.17
C LEU A 272 14.28 24.56 12.57
N SER A 273 13.01 24.68 12.95
CA SER A 273 12.43 25.97 13.34
C SER A 273 13.05 26.51 14.63
N THR A 274 13.31 25.64 15.60
CA THR A 274 14.00 26.01 16.85
C THR A 274 15.46 26.41 16.58
N ALA A 275 16.19 25.64 15.77
CA ALA A 275 17.57 25.97 15.38
C ALA A 275 17.68 27.35 14.70
N ILE A 276 16.74 27.68 13.80
CA ILE A 276 16.72 28.98 13.11
C ILE A 276 16.37 30.12 14.08
N LEU A 277 15.50 29.88 15.07
CA LEU A 277 15.10 30.87 16.08
C LEU A 277 16.18 31.18 17.12
N ILE A 278 17.14 30.27 17.34
CA ILE A 278 18.29 30.51 18.24
C ILE A 278 19.12 31.70 17.74
N ILE A 279 19.28 31.88 16.42
CA ILE A 279 20.09 32.95 15.83
C ILE A 279 19.58 34.36 16.23
N PRO A 280 18.32 34.74 15.97
CA PRO A 280 17.78 36.02 16.42
C PRO A 280 17.67 36.10 17.96
N GLY A 281 17.43 34.98 18.65
CA GLY A 281 17.38 34.94 20.12
C GLY A 281 18.73 35.28 20.78
N VAL A 282 19.82 34.66 20.32
CA VAL A 282 21.19 34.94 20.77
C VAL A 282 21.60 36.36 20.39
N TRP A 283 21.23 36.83 19.19
CA TRP A 283 21.50 38.22 18.79
C TRP A 283 20.83 39.24 19.72
N LEU A 284 19.54 39.05 20.03
CA LEU A 284 18.81 39.89 20.99
C LEU A 284 19.41 39.83 22.39
N TYR A 285 19.79 38.63 22.85
CA TYR A 285 20.43 38.43 24.16
C TYR A 285 21.79 39.13 24.25
N CYS A 286 22.68 38.94 23.28
CA CYS A 286 23.98 39.60 23.22
C CYS A 286 23.85 41.13 23.14
N LYS A 287 22.85 41.65 22.41
CA LYS A 287 22.59 43.09 22.32
C LYS A 287 22.11 43.67 23.66
N ARG A 288 21.27 42.94 24.41
CA ARG A 288 20.85 43.32 25.77
C ARG A 288 22.03 43.33 26.76
N LYS A 289 22.93 42.34 26.69
CA LYS A 289 24.10 42.24 27.57
C LYS A 289 25.15 43.33 27.29
N LYS A 290 25.26 43.80 26.04
CA LYS A 290 26.13 44.94 25.68
C LYS A 290 25.62 46.28 26.24
N LEU A 291 24.31 46.40 26.49
CA LEU A 291 23.69 47.56 27.14
C LEU A 291 23.81 47.55 28.67
N SER A 292 24.09 46.41 29.31
CA SER A 292 24.31 46.32 30.77
C SER A 292 25.77 46.49 31.21
N ILE A 293 26.71 46.55 30.27
CA ILE A 293 28.15 46.77 30.55
C ILE A 293 28.57 48.25 30.68
N PRO A 294 27.85 49.30 30.20
CA PRO A 294 28.30 50.68 30.37
C PRO A 294 28.26 51.21 31.81
N GLU A 295 27.49 50.62 32.73
CA GLU A 295 27.34 51.13 34.10
C GLU A 295 28.50 50.76 35.04
N ILE A 296 29.41 49.85 34.66
CA ILE A 296 30.50 49.40 35.55
C ILE A 296 31.84 50.12 35.25
N LEU A 297 31.91 50.90 34.16
CA LEU A 297 33.15 51.59 33.75
C LEU A 297 33.17 53.11 34.04
N SER A 298 32.10 53.70 34.59
CA SER A 298 32.10 55.13 34.97
C SER A 298 32.63 55.42 36.37
N ASP A 299 32.83 54.41 37.23
CA ASP A 299 33.29 54.60 38.62
C ASP A 299 34.77 54.28 38.79
N ARG A 300 35.65 54.94 38.02
CA ARG A 300 37.06 55.08 38.43
C ARG A 300 37.37 56.54 38.73
N PRO A 301 37.53 56.92 40.01
CA PRO A 301 37.96 58.27 40.34
C PRO A 301 39.40 58.47 39.88
N TYR A 302 39.59 59.52 39.09
CA TYR A 302 40.87 60.10 38.72
C TYR A 302 41.62 60.49 40.00
N LYS A 303 42.76 59.84 40.28
CA LYS A 303 43.69 60.27 41.34
C LYS A 303 44.69 61.23 40.70
N ASP A 304 44.54 62.51 41.01
CA ASP A 304 45.58 63.52 40.82
C ASP A 304 46.76 63.21 41.75
N THR A 305 47.94 63.03 41.16
CA THR A 305 49.23 63.10 41.86
C THR A 305 49.82 64.49 41.62
N ILE A 306 50.06 65.22 42.72
CA ILE A 306 51.04 66.31 42.82
C ILE A 306 52.41 65.68 43.08
#